data_AF-A0A917H8E4-F1
#
_entry.id   AF-A0A917H8E4-F1
#
_cell.length_a   1.000
_cell.length_b   1.000
_cell.length_c   1.000
_cell.angle_alpha   90.00
_cell.angle_beta   90.00
_cell.angle_gamma   90.00
#
_symmetry.space_group_name_H-M   'P 1'
#
loop_
_entity.id
_entity.type
_entity.pdbx_description
1 polymer ?
#
loop_
_entity_poly.entity_id
_entity_poly.type
_entity_poly.pdbx_seq_one_letter_code
_entity_poly.pdbx_strand_id
1 'polypeptide(L)'
;MANPITFKPLPVDPHLELERRLHAAPREHAEALLVVYDILQAAHDNGLLDTAHGLVSARDAIFGKLAEYAKTPEGEAGIRNVLASAKIVAALDSETLDRLSRSIAEASQQHGQEQKPPSLWQLFKRASSEDGRRGLSFLTLLLSGLGKSLKRP
;
A
#
# COMPACT_ATOMS: atom_id res chain seq x y z
N MET A 1 16.50 30.67 64.90
CA MET A 1 15.60 29.94 63.97
C MET A 1 15.54 30.77 62.68
N ALA A 2 15.98 30.23 61.55
CA ALA A 2 16.04 30.96 60.29
C ALA A 2 14.63 31.09 59.67
N ASN A 3 14.27 32.31 59.25
CA ASN A 3 12.96 32.59 58.67
C ASN A 3 12.92 32.08 57.21
N PRO A 4 11.88 31.35 56.78
CA PRO A 4 11.81 30.83 55.43
C PRO A 4 11.55 31.98 54.44
N ILE A 5 12.36 32.04 53.38
CA ILE A 5 12.19 33.01 52.30
C ILE A 5 11.06 32.48 51.40
N THR A 6 9.93 33.19 51.36
CA THR A 6 8.82 32.86 50.46
C THR A 6 9.23 33.17 49.03
N PHE A 7 9.70 32.16 48.31
CA PHE A 7 9.92 32.23 46.87
C PHE A 7 8.56 32.26 46.16
N LYS A 8 8.18 33.42 45.65
CA LYS A 8 7.10 33.56 44.66
C LYS A 8 7.75 33.60 43.28
N PRO A 9 7.66 32.52 42.47
CA PRO A 9 8.09 32.60 41.09
C PRO A 9 7.26 33.69 40.41
N LEU A 10 7.92 34.68 39.81
CA LEU A 10 7.22 35.58 38.89
C LEU A 10 6.63 34.71 37.77
N PRO A 11 5.36 34.93 37.37
CA PRO A 11 4.78 34.23 36.24
C PRO A 11 5.57 34.62 34.99
N VAL A 12 6.49 33.76 34.55
CA VAL A 12 7.20 33.94 33.30
C VAL A 12 6.19 33.60 32.20
N ASP A 13 5.86 34.60 31.40
CA ASP A 13 5.00 34.42 30.24
C ASP A 13 5.67 33.42 29.28
N PRO A 14 5.06 32.26 29.01
CA PRO A 14 5.67 31.20 28.20
C PRO A 14 5.95 31.67 26.76
N HIS A 15 5.18 32.62 26.24
CA HIS A 15 5.43 33.21 24.92
C HIS A 15 6.70 34.07 24.91
N LEU A 16 6.94 34.81 26.00
CA LEU A 16 8.09 35.70 26.16
C LEU A 16 9.40 34.90 26.36
N GLU A 17 9.31 33.74 27.02
CA GLU A 17 10.42 32.77 27.10
C GLU A 17 10.68 32.05 25.76
N LEU A 18 9.63 31.75 24.98
CA LEU A 18 9.74 31.21 23.63
C LEU A 18 10.39 32.22 22.66
N GLU A 19 9.99 33.49 22.70
CA GLU A 19 10.59 34.58 21.93
C GLU A 19 12.06 34.79 22.32
N ARG A 20 12.37 34.80 23.63
CA ARG A 20 13.75 34.90 24.11
C ARG A 20 14.63 33.75 23.62
N ARG A 21 14.11 32.52 23.63
CA ARG A 21 14.81 31.34 23.09
C ARG A 21 14.95 31.39 21.58
N LEU A 22 13.95 31.87 20.85
CA LEU A 22 14.00 32.08 19.40
C LEU A 22 15.04 33.15 19.01
N HIS A 23 15.21 34.20 19.82
CA HIS A 23 16.23 35.22 19.61
C HIS A 23 17.64 34.77 20.02
N ALA A 24 17.78 33.81 20.94
CA ALA A 24 19.07 33.28 21.42
C ALA A 24 19.57 32.05 20.64
N ALA A 25 18.66 31.23 20.11
CA ALA A 25 18.95 30.01 19.32
C ALA A 25 19.76 30.21 18.01
N PRO A 26 19.69 31.32 17.25
CA PRO A 26 20.26 31.39 15.91
C PRO A 26 21.79 31.48 15.89
N ARG A 27 22.47 31.57 17.05
CA ARG A 27 23.95 31.54 17.11
C ARG A 27 24.53 30.16 17.43
N GLU A 28 23.87 29.37 18.28
CA GLU A 28 24.33 28.01 18.63
C GLU A 28 23.77 26.92 17.70
N HIS A 29 22.62 27.15 17.05
CA HIS A 29 21.99 26.21 16.13
C HIS A 29 21.96 26.72 14.69
N ALA A 30 22.74 27.76 14.37
CA ALA A 30 22.81 28.36 13.04
C ALA A 30 23.07 27.31 11.96
N GLU A 31 24.04 26.43 12.21
CA GLU A 31 24.44 25.37 11.29
C GLU A 31 23.34 24.31 11.12
N ALA A 32 22.71 23.86 12.22
CA ALA A 32 21.60 22.92 12.15
C ALA A 32 20.37 23.50 11.44
N LEU A 33 20.10 24.80 11.62
CA LEU A 33 19.03 25.50 10.92
C LEU A 33 19.35 25.63 9.43
N LEU A 34 20.59 25.96 9.07
CA LEU A 34 21.04 25.99 7.66
C LEU A 34 20.89 24.61 7.01
N VAL A 35 21.26 23.52 7.70
CA VAL A 35 21.06 22.16 7.19
C VAL A 35 19.57 21.83 7.02
N VAL A 36 18.70 22.26 7.93
CA VAL A 36 17.25 22.10 7.77
C VAL A 36 16.73 22.90 6.57
N TYR A 37 17.22 24.12 6.35
CA TYR A 37 16.89 24.91 5.17
C TYR A 37 17.40 24.27 3.88
N ASP A 38 18.61 23.70 3.87
CA ASP A 38 19.15 22.97 2.72
C ASP A 38 18.34 21.71 2.41
N ILE A 39 17.88 20.99 3.44
CA ILE A 39 16.97 19.84 3.26
C ILE A 39 15.63 20.30 2.69
N LEU A 40 15.07 21.40 3.20
CA LEU A 40 13.84 21.97 2.65
C LEU A 40 14.02 22.43 1.21
N GLN A 41 15.15 23.06 0.90
CA GLN A 41 15.45 23.53 -0.45
C GLN A 41 15.68 22.37 -1.41
N ALA A 42 16.41 21.34 -1.00
CA ALA A 42 16.54 20.11 -1.77
C ALA A 42 15.18 19.40 -1.97
N ALA A 43 14.31 19.41 -0.97
CA ALA A 43 12.95 18.87 -1.10
C ALA A 43 12.07 19.73 -2.02
N HIS A 44 12.31 21.04 -2.08
CA HIS A 44 11.64 21.95 -3.01
C HIS A 44 12.12 21.73 -4.44
N ASP A 45 13.44 21.73 -4.66
CA ASP A 45 14.09 21.58 -5.96
C ASP A 45 13.74 20.23 -6.62
N ASN A 46 13.55 19.18 -5.82
CA ASN A 46 13.12 17.86 -6.30
C ASN A 46 11.59 17.72 -6.43
N GLY A 47 10.82 18.80 -6.23
CA GLY A 47 9.36 18.82 -6.37
C GLY A 47 8.60 18.01 -5.29
N LEU A 48 9.28 17.57 -4.23
CA LEU A 48 8.67 16.81 -3.13
C LEU A 48 7.72 17.71 -2.33
N LEU A 49 8.12 18.96 -2.07
CA LEU A 49 7.26 19.94 -1.42
C LEU A 49 6.06 20.32 -2.28
N ASP A 50 6.23 20.42 -3.61
CA ASP A 50 5.11 20.68 -4.53
C ASP A 50 4.15 19.50 -4.62
N THR A 51 4.65 18.28 -4.57
CA THR A 51 3.83 17.06 -4.52
C THR A 51 3.05 16.99 -3.22
N ALA A 52 3.71 17.24 -2.09
CA ALA A 52 3.06 17.28 -0.78
C ALA A 52 2.03 18.42 -0.72
N HIS A 53 2.36 19.60 -1.26
CA HIS A 53 1.46 20.73 -1.35
C HIS A 53 0.27 20.43 -2.26
N GLY A 54 0.48 19.82 -3.43
CA GLY A 54 -0.58 19.40 -4.34
C GLY A 54 -1.52 18.38 -3.69
N LEU A 55 -0.98 17.41 -2.94
CA LEU A 55 -1.78 16.44 -2.20
C LEU A 55 -2.60 17.08 -1.07
N VAL A 56 -2.01 18.02 -0.32
CA VAL A 56 -2.69 18.76 0.76
C VAL A 56 -3.75 19.71 0.19
N SER A 57 -3.44 20.41 -0.89
CA SER A 57 -4.36 21.33 -1.58
C SER A 57 -5.50 20.57 -2.26
N ALA A 58 -5.25 19.37 -2.78
CA ALA A 58 -6.27 18.51 -3.37
C ALA A 58 -7.00 17.63 -2.33
N ARG A 59 -6.68 17.72 -1.03
CA ARG A 59 -7.20 16.81 -0.01
C ARG A 59 -8.72 16.82 0.04
N ASP A 60 -9.36 17.98 -0.01
CA ASP A 60 -10.80 18.09 0.20
C ASP A 60 -11.56 17.57 -1.05
N ALA A 61 -10.96 17.72 -2.24
CA ALA A 61 -11.49 17.18 -3.48
C ALA A 61 -11.31 15.65 -3.58
N ILE A 62 -10.14 15.13 -3.19
CA ILE A 62 -9.81 13.70 -3.32
C ILE A 62 -10.43 12.90 -2.16
N PHE A 63 -10.16 13.27 -0.91
CA PHE A 63 -10.70 12.55 0.24
C PHE A 63 -12.20 12.73 0.37
N GLY A 64 -12.73 13.92 0.04
CA GLY A 64 -14.17 14.16 0.02
C GLY A 64 -14.89 13.23 -0.95
N LYS A 65 -14.44 13.17 -2.21
CA LYS A 65 -15.05 12.32 -3.24
C LYS A 65 -14.87 10.83 -2.98
N LEU A 66 -13.70 10.41 -2.48
CA LEU A 66 -13.49 9.01 -2.10
C LEU A 66 -14.33 8.61 -0.88
N ALA A 67 -14.48 9.49 0.11
CA ALA A 67 -15.32 9.22 1.28
C ALA A 67 -16.82 9.24 0.92
N GLU A 68 -17.25 10.13 0.03
CA GLU A 68 -18.60 10.12 -0.54
C GLU A 68 -18.86 8.84 -1.31
N TYR A 69 -17.95 8.44 -2.20
CA TYR A 69 -18.05 7.20 -2.96
C TYR A 69 -18.07 5.97 -2.06
N ALA A 70 -17.19 5.90 -1.07
CA ALA A 70 -17.14 4.78 -0.11
C ALA A 70 -18.44 4.62 0.70
N LYS A 71 -19.24 5.70 0.84
CA LYS A 71 -20.55 5.68 1.49
C LYS A 71 -21.69 5.27 0.56
N THR A 72 -21.47 5.19 -0.75
CA THR A 72 -22.51 4.67 -1.66
C THR A 72 -22.53 3.13 -1.60
N PRO A 73 -23.67 2.50 -1.93
CA PRO A 73 -23.75 1.04 -2.02
C PRO A 73 -22.70 0.43 -2.96
N GLU A 74 -22.37 1.12 -4.06
CA GLU A 74 -21.37 0.69 -5.04
C GLU A 74 -19.95 0.78 -4.46
N GLY A 75 -19.62 1.84 -3.72
CA GLY A 75 -18.31 1.98 -3.09
C GLY A 75 -18.12 0.99 -1.94
N GLU A 76 -19.15 0.76 -1.11
CA GLU A 76 -19.12 -0.27 -0.07
C GLU A 76 -18.93 -1.67 -0.67
N ALA A 77 -19.68 -1.99 -1.73
CA ALA A 77 -19.52 -3.24 -2.45
C ALA A 77 -18.13 -3.36 -3.10
N GLY A 78 -17.61 -2.27 -3.69
CA GLY A 78 -16.27 -2.20 -4.26
C GLY A 78 -15.18 -2.48 -3.23
N ILE A 79 -15.24 -1.81 -2.08
CA ILE A 79 -14.31 -2.03 -0.97
C ILE A 79 -14.38 -3.47 -0.47
N ARG A 80 -15.59 -4.01 -0.29
CA ARG A 80 -15.79 -5.41 0.11
C ARG A 80 -15.20 -6.39 -0.90
N ASN A 81 -15.38 -6.15 -2.20
CA ASN A 81 -14.84 -6.98 -3.26
C ASN A 81 -13.30 -6.92 -3.31
N VAL A 82 -12.71 -5.74 -3.12
CA VAL A 82 -11.26 -5.58 -3.01
C VAL A 82 -10.73 -6.33 -1.79
N LEU A 83 -11.34 -6.16 -0.61
CA LEU A 83 -10.95 -6.87 0.60
C LEU A 83 -11.13 -8.39 0.47
N ALA A 84 -12.21 -8.85 -0.17
CA ALA A 84 -12.42 -10.26 -0.44
C ALA A 84 -11.36 -10.82 -1.40
N SER A 85 -10.99 -10.07 -2.44
CA SER A 85 -9.91 -10.43 -3.36
C SER A 85 -8.56 -10.48 -2.65
N ALA A 86 -8.28 -9.50 -1.78
CA ALA A 86 -7.08 -9.49 -0.95
C ALA A 86 -7.01 -10.70 -0.02
N LYS A 87 -8.15 -11.15 0.55
CA LYS A 87 -8.22 -12.38 1.34
C LYS A 87 -7.92 -13.63 0.53
N ILE A 88 -8.36 -13.70 -0.73
CA ILE A 88 -8.03 -14.83 -1.61
C ILE A 88 -6.51 -14.88 -1.84
N VAL A 89 -5.88 -13.73 -2.14
CA VAL A 89 -4.43 -13.65 -2.33
C VAL A 89 -3.68 -13.98 -1.05
N ALA A 90 -4.14 -13.47 0.10
CA ALA A 90 -3.52 -13.72 1.41
C ALA A 90 -3.73 -15.15 1.93
N ALA A 91 -4.75 -15.85 1.46
CA ALA A 91 -4.98 -17.26 1.80
C ALA A 91 -4.02 -18.21 1.06
N LEU A 92 -3.35 -17.74 0.01
CA LEU A 92 -2.26 -18.47 -0.63
C LEU A 92 -0.99 -18.31 0.23
N ASP A 93 -0.33 -19.41 0.54
CA ASP A 93 0.99 -19.34 1.15
C ASP A 93 2.03 -18.78 0.15
N SER A 94 3.15 -18.27 0.68
CA SER A 94 4.22 -17.69 -0.14
C SER A 94 4.83 -18.72 -1.11
N GLU A 95 4.86 -19.99 -0.72
CA GLU A 95 5.38 -21.07 -1.54
C GLU A 95 4.50 -21.37 -2.76
N THR A 96 3.18 -21.44 -2.58
CA THR A 96 2.21 -21.63 -3.68
C THR A 96 2.21 -20.43 -4.60
N LEU A 97 2.32 -19.21 -4.06
CA LEU A 97 2.41 -18.00 -4.87
C LEU A 97 3.68 -17.97 -5.72
N ASP A 98 4.84 -18.36 -5.15
CA ASP A 98 6.11 -18.45 -5.89
C ASP A 98 6.02 -19.52 -6.99
N ARG A 99 5.54 -20.73 -6.67
CA ARG A 99 5.31 -21.81 -7.65
C ARG A 99 4.37 -21.38 -8.77
N LEU A 100 3.29 -20.67 -8.44
CA LEU A 100 2.34 -20.17 -9.43
C LEU A 100 2.99 -19.11 -10.33
N SER A 101 3.73 -18.16 -9.75
CA SER A 101 4.41 -17.11 -10.51
C SER A 101 5.45 -17.67 -11.48
N ARG A 102 6.23 -18.66 -11.05
CA ARG A 102 7.21 -19.37 -11.90
C ARG A 102 6.53 -20.14 -13.01
N SER A 103 5.47 -20.89 -12.71
CA SER A 103 4.74 -21.65 -13.73
C SER A 103 4.08 -20.74 -14.78
N ILE A 104 3.60 -19.55 -14.39
CA ILE A 104 3.10 -18.53 -15.32
C ILE A 104 4.23 -17.99 -16.20
N ALA A 105 5.38 -17.65 -15.61
CA ALA A 105 6.53 -17.16 -16.35
C ALA A 105 7.05 -18.21 -17.35
N GLU A 106 7.17 -19.46 -16.92
CA GLU A 106 7.57 -20.59 -17.77
C GLU A 106 6.56 -20.84 -18.90
N ALA A 107 5.25 -20.82 -18.61
CA ALA A 107 4.21 -20.97 -19.61
C ALA A 107 4.24 -19.81 -20.63
N SER A 108 4.47 -18.58 -20.17
CA SER A 108 4.60 -17.41 -21.03
C SER A 108 5.83 -17.50 -21.95
N GLN A 109 6.98 -17.94 -21.41
CA GLN A 109 8.19 -18.17 -22.20
C GLN A 109 8.00 -19.29 -23.22
N GLN A 110 7.41 -20.42 -22.82
CA GLN A 110 7.11 -21.53 -23.73
C GLN A 110 6.15 -21.11 -24.84
N HIS A 111 5.11 -20.34 -24.51
CA HIS A 111 4.18 -19.81 -25.50
C HIS A 111 4.84 -18.78 -26.43
N GLY A 112 5.74 -17.93 -25.92
CA GLY A 112 6.54 -17.00 -26.72
C GLY A 112 7.55 -17.70 -27.66
N GLN A 113 8.01 -18.90 -27.31
CA GLN A 113 8.87 -19.73 -28.16
C GLN A 113 8.07 -20.56 -29.18
N GLU A 114 6.78 -20.84 -28.94
CA GLU A 114 5.88 -21.50 -29.88
C GLU A 114 5.53 -20.56 -31.05
N GLN A 115 6.37 -20.55 -32.10
CA GLN A 115 6.17 -19.71 -33.30
C GLN A 115 4.93 -20.08 -34.14
N LYS A 116 4.35 -21.26 -33.93
CA LYS A 116 3.14 -21.73 -34.62
C LYS A 116 2.10 -22.16 -33.60
N PRO A 117 0.82 -21.79 -33.81
CA PRO A 117 -0.24 -22.20 -32.90
C PRO A 117 -0.33 -23.73 -32.85
N PRO A 118 -0.50 -24.34 -31.66
CA PRO A 118 -0.59 -25.77 -31.52
C PRO A 118 -1.82 -26.31 -32.24
N SER A 119 -1.69 -27.49 -32.85
CA SER A 119 -2.82 -28.17 -33.50
C SER A 119 -3.82 -28.71 -32.46
N LEU A 120 -5.07 -28.91 -32.86
CA LEU A 120 -6.11 -29.48 -31.99
C LEU A 120 -5.69 -30.84 -31.40
N TRP A 121 -4.95 -31.64 -32.15
CA TRP A 121 -4.40 -32.91 -31.67
C TRP A 121 -3.32 -32.72 -30.59
N GLN A 122 -2.44 -31.72 -30.76
CA GLN A 122 -1.43 -31.38 -29.76
C GLN A 122 -2.06 -30.85 -28.47
N LEU A 123 -3.11 -30.04 -28.56
CA LEU A 123 -3.89 -29.58 -27.40
C LEU A 123 -4.54 -30.74 -26.67
N PHE A 124 -5.19 -31.66 -27.39
CA PHE A 124 -5.79 -32.85 -26.81
C PHE A 124 -4.75 -33.75 -26.12
N LYS A 125 -3.59 -33.95 -26.75
CA LYS A 125 -2.48 -34.71 -26.16
C LYS A 125 -1.92 -34.04 -24.91
N ARG A 126 -1.79 -32.70 -24.91
CA ARG A 126 -1.31 -31.91 -23.76
C ARG A 126 -2.32 -31.95 -22.61
N ALA A 127 -3.62 -31.89 -22.89
CA ALA A 127 -4.67 -32.05 -21.88
C ALA A 127 -4.70 -33.48 -21.29
N SER A 128 -4.41 -34.49 -22.12
CA SER A 128 -4.40 -35.90 -21.71
C SER A 128 -3.06 -36.39 -21.15
N SER A 129 -2.04 -35.54 -21.07
CA SER A 129 -0.74 -35.86 -20.47
C SER A 129 -0.85 -36.03 -18.96
N GLU A 130 0.18 -36.55 -18.31
CA GLU A 130 0.20 -36.70 -16.85
C GLU A 130 -0.02 -35.35 -16.14
N ASP A 131 0.71 -34.31 -16.53
CA ASP A 131 0.57 -32.97 -15.95
C ASP A 131 -0.76 -32.31 -16.33
N GLY A 132 -1.25 -32.53 -17.56
CA GLY A 132 -2.56 -32.06 -18.00
C GLY A 132 -3.70 -32.65 -17.15
N ARG A 133 -3.63 -33.95 -16.86
CA ARG A 133 -4.58 -34.63 -15.97
C ARG A 133 -4.51 -34.11 -14.54
N ARG A 134 -3.32 -33.84 -14.01
CA ARG A 134 -3.14 -33.25 -12.67
C ARG A 134 -3.77 -31.86 -12.59
N GLY A 135 -3.52 -31.00 -13.59
CA GLY A 135 -4.12 -29.67 -13.69
C GLY A 135 -5.65 -29.73 -13.82
N LEU A 136 -6.16 -30.61 -14.68
CA LEU A 136 -7.60 -30.83 -14.84
C LEU A 136 -8.24 -31.36 -13.56
N SER A 137 -7.59 -32.29 -12.86
CA SER A 137 -8.06 -32.79 -11.56
C SER A 137 -8.20 -31.65 -10.55
N PHE A 138 -7.19 -30.80 -10.42
CA PHE A 138 -7.24 -29.62 -9.56
C PHE A 138 -8.40 -28.68 -9.94
N LEU A 139 -8.57 -28.35 -11.23
CA LEU A 139 -9.67 -27.52 -11.71
C LEU A 139 -11.03 -28.14 -11.38
N THR A 140 -11.20 -29.46 -11.57
CA THR A 140 -12.46 -30.14 -11.24
C THR A 140 -12.75 -30.15 -9.74
N LEU A 141 -11.71 -30.23 -8.88
CA LEU A 141 -11.85 -30.13 -7.42
C LEU A 141 -12.24 -28.71 -7.00
N LEU A 142 -11.64 -27.68 -7.60
CA LEU A 142 -12.02 -26.29 -7.38
C LEU A 142 -13.49 -26.04 -7.78
N LEU A 143 -13.89 -26.48 -8.98
CA LEU A 143 -15.27 -26.37 -9.45
C LEU A 143 -16.24 -27.11 -8.55
N SER A 144 -15.88 -28.29 -8.06
CA SER A 144 -16.68 -29.06 -7.10
C SER A 144 -16.82 -28.35 -5.76
N GLY A 145 -15.75 -27.71 -5.28
CA GLY A 145 -15.77 -26.88 -4.07
C GLY A 145 -16.69 -25.68 -4.20
N LEU A 146 -16.58 -24.95 -5.32
CA LEU A 146 -17.47 -23.83 -5.65
C LEU A 146 -18.94 -24.31 -5.73
N GLY A 147 -19.20 -25.41 -6.42
CA GLY A 147 -20.54 -26.00 -6.53
C GLY A 147 -21.15 -26.38 -5.17
N LYS A 148 -20.33 -26.89 -4.23
CA LYS A 148 -20.76 -27.15 -2.85
C LYS A 148 -21.12 -25.86 -2.11
N SER A 149 -20.37 -24.77 -2.32
CA SER A 149 -20.65 -23.48 -1.67
C SER A 149 -21.95 -22.80 -2.17
N LEU A 150 -22.39 -23.15 -3.40
CA LEU A 150 -23.63 -22.64 -3.98
C LEU A 150 -24.89 -23.37 -3.51
N LYS A 151 -24.75 -24.54 -2.88
CA LYS A 151 -25.89 -25.18 -2.18
C LYS A 151 -26.23 -24.31 -0.96
N ARG A 152 -27.23 -23.44 -1.13
CA ARG A 152 -27.90 -22.77 -0.01
C ARG A 152 -28.46 -23.84 0.95
N PRO A 153 -28.46 -23.61 2.27
CA PRO A 153 -29.21 -24.46 3.20
C PRO A 153 -30.71 -24.49 2.86
#